data_AF-A0A7K1CVC6-F1
#
_entry.id   AF-A0A7K1CVC6-F1
#
_cell.length_a   1.000
_cell.length_b   1.000
_cell.length_c   1.000
_cell.angle_alpha   90.00
_cell.angle_beta   90.00
_cell.angle_gamma   90.00
#
_symmetry.space_group_name_H-M   'P 1'
#
loop_
_entity.id
_entity.type
_entity.pdbx_description
1 polymer ?
#
loop_
_entity_poly.entity_id
_entity_poly.type
_entity_poly.pdbx_seq_one_letter_code
_entity_poly.pdbx_strand_id
1 'polypeptide(L)'
;LKIPLHFWFCKPHFAALPVAALRGKSVRVNVKFRRFEELLTRSDFRFKCDDAVLGAEYRFLNITAAGATYRVNNLQDTTLPRTYYDLSGGVSTPTIAVTSLEDLPSFGVAELIGEVYYLDDAERSRIIGDRHELVITQVQRRTYSFLPENYADLEAGYDQLSPSFSTQQPQGQVIANCDLDFNHPVTHLYWTVQRNKCAERGEHDNYSTATDYEYYRLGLPRLPPVKKAMLQVNAIDWFEQAQHGNFFQFSQNWQHSDIIPDRNNHIYTHNFSIEPAREKSGHNSHGFVNFSRMEGSRLQLWMQDYDSIYDKAYQVHIYAVNLNVIRIWKGLGGLVFMD
;
A
#
# COMPACT_ATOMS: atom_id res chain seq x y z
N LEU A 1 4.17 19.60 -2.27
CA LEU A 1 4.47 18.16 -2.14
C LEU A 1 5.14 17.70 -3.43
N LYS A 2 6.28 16.99 -3.36
CA LYS A 2 6.94 16.40 -4.54
C LYS A 2 6.95 14.89 -4.34
N ILE A 3 6.34 14.14 -5.26
CA ILE A 3 6.24 12.68 -5.18
C ILE A 3 7.02 12.09 -6.36
N PRO A 4 8.12 11.35 -6.11
CA PRO A 4 8.84 10.68 -7.19
C PRO A 4 8.01 9.51 -7.74
N LEU A 5 8.02 9.35 -9.07
CA LEU A 5 7.44 8.19 -9.73
C LEU A 5 8.54 7.16 -10.00
N HIS A 6 8.38 5.96 -9.46
CA HIS A 6 9.37 4.89 -9.59
C HIS A 6 9.03 3.99 -10.78
N PHE A 7 9.58 4.31 -11.95
CA PHE A 7 9.53 3.44 -13.13
C PHE A 7 10.89 2.78 -13.39
N TRP A 8 10.90 1.71 -14.17
CA TRP A 8 12.13 1.03 -14.59
C TRP A 8 13.10 1.95 -15.34
N PHE A 9 12.58 2.95 -16.05
CA PHE A 9 13.38 3.95 -16.79
C PHE A 9 13.79 5.16 -15.95
N CYS A 10 13.44 5.21 -14.66
CA CYS A 10 13.87 6.24 -13.71
C CYS A 10 15.12 5.82 -12.90
N LYS A 11 15.76 4.70 -13.28
CA LYS A 11 16.91 4.12 -12.58
C LYS A 11 18.23 4.70 -13.17
N PRO A 12 19.21 3.94 -13.73
CA PRO A 12 20.41 4.56 -14.29
C PRO A 12 20.15 5.15 -15.68
N HIS A 13 21.00 6.09 -16.12
CA HIS A 13 20.91 6.77 -17.42
C HIS A 13 20.75 5.80 -18.62
N PHE A 14 21.35 4.61 -18.55
CA PHE A 14 21.31 3.60 -19.61
C PHE A 14 19.97 2.85 -19.72
N ALA A 15 19.10 2.96 -18.72
CA ALA A 15 17.74 2.40 -18.74
C ALA A 15 16.69 3.41 -19.21
N ALA A 16 17.11 4.61 -19.63
CA ALA A 16 16.20 5.63 -20.12
C ALA A 16 15.41 5.13 -21.33
N LEU A 17 14.12 5.46 -21.36
CA LEU A 17 13.24 5.08 -22.46
C LEU A 17 13.63 5.87 -23.74
N PRO A 18 13.98 5.22 -24.86
CA PRO A 18 14.35 5.90 -26.09
C PRO A 18 13.09 6.43 -26.81
N VAL A 19 12.53 7.54 -26.30
CA VAL A 19 11.29 8.14 -26.82
C VAL A 19 11.42 8.53 -28.30
N ALA A 20 12.62 8.93 -28.75
CA ALA A 20 12.90 9.24 -30.16
C ALA A 20 12.63 8.06 -31.11
N ALA A 21 12.78 6.82 -30.63
CA ALA A 21 12.52 5.59 -31.40
C ALA A 21 11.04 5.16 -31.36
N LEU A 22 10.19 5.79 -30.53
CA LEU A 22 8.78 5.45 -30.31
C LEU A 22 7.79 6.37 -31.06
N ARG A 23 8.16 6.86 -32.25
CA ARG A 23 7.39 7.87 -33.00
C ARG A 23 5.92 7.51 -33.28
N GLY A 24 5.57 6.21 -33.31
CA GLY A 24 4.22 5.74 -33.60
C GLY A 24 3.32 5.53 -32.37
N LYS A 25 3.80 5.75 -31.13
CA LYS A 25 3.03 5.49 -29.91
C LYS A 25 3.07 6.67 -28.93
N SER A 26 1.90 7.03 -28.39
CA SER A 26 1.79 7.96 -27.26
C SER A 26 2.09 7.23 -25.95
N VAL A 27 3.11 7.67 -25.20
CA VAL A 27 3.31 7.26 -23.80
C VAL A 27 2.43 8.15 -22.92
N ARG A 28 1.62 7.55 -22.05
CA ARG A 28 0.72 8.27 -21.15
C ARG A 28 0.90 7.75 -19.72
N VAL A 29 0.90 8.68 -18.77
CA VAL A 29 0.89 8.38 -17.33
C VAL A 29 -0.47 8.80 -16.80
N ASN A 30 -1.22 7.84 -16.26
CA ASN A 30 -2.52 8.09 -15.64
C ASN A 30 -2.34 8.09 -14.13
N VAL A 31 -2.59 9.21 -13.47
CA VAL A 31 -2.53 9.33 -12.01
C VAL A 31 -3.96 9.39 -11.48
N LYS A 32 -4.30 8.46 -10.59
CA LYS A 32 -5.57 8.45 -9.87
C LYS A 32 -5.32 8.89 -8.43
N PHE A 33 -5.93 10.01 -8.02
CA PHE A 33 -5.85 10.49 -6.65
C PHE A 33 -6.94 9.84 -5.80
N ARG A 34 -6.64 9.62 -4.51
CA ARG A 34 -7.67 9.28 -3.53
C ARG A 34 -8.59 10.47 -3.31
N ARG A 35 -9.80 10.18 -2.82
CA ARG A 35 -10.74 11.21 -2.39
C ARG A 35 -10.15 12.02 -1.25
N PHE A 36 -10.43 13.32 -1.22
CA PHE A 36 -9.90 14.21 -0.20
C PHE A 36 -10.35 13.80 1.22
N GLU A 37 -11.59 13.30 1.36
CA GLU A 37 -12.11 12.84 2.65
C GLU A 37 -11.28 11.69 3.26
N GLU A 38 -10.61 10.89 2.43
CA GLU A 38 -9.77 9.77 2.90
C GLU A 38 -8.39 10.22 3.41
N LEU A 39 -8.01 11.47 3.15
CA LEU A 39 -6.72 12.04 3.54
C LEU A 39 -6.82 12.94 4.79
N LEU A 40 -8.03 13.28 5.21
CA LEU A 40 -8.25 14.16 6.35
C LEU A 40 -8.77 13.36 7.54
N THR A 41 -7.97 13.33 8.60
CA THR A 41 -8.40 12.78 9.88
C THR A 41 -8.72 13.93 10.82
N ARG A 42 -9.90 13.87 11.45
CA ARG A 42 -10.27 14.84 12.47
C ARG A 42 -9.74 14.38 13.82
N SER A 43 -8.83 15.16 14.39
CA SER A 43 -8.39 14.99 15.77
C SER A 43 -9.23 15.86 16.69
N ASP A 44 -10.05 15.22 17.54
CA ASP A 44 -10.70 15.94 18.63
C ASP A 44 -9.66 16.20 19.73
N PHE A 45 -9.21 17.45 19.83
CA PHE A 45 -8.41 17.90 20.96
C PHE A 45 -9.32 17.99 22.19
N ARG A 46 -9.20 17.02 23.10
CA ARG A 46 -9.73 17.16 24.45
C ARG A 46 -8.83 18.14 25.19
N PHE A 47 -9.23 19.40 25.27
CA PHE A 47 -8.75 20.25 26.35
C PHE A 47 -9.36 19.71 27.64
N LYS A 48 -8.53 19.20 28.56
CA LYS A 48 -8.99 19.07 29.94
C LYS A 48 -9.20 20.50 30.46
N CYS A 49 -10.25 20.73 31.24
CA CYS A 49 -10.47 22.02 31.89
C CYS A 49 -9.29 22.46 32.78
N ASP A 50 -8.37 21.55 33.08
CA ASP A 50 -7.23 21.76 33.99
C ASP A 50 -5.93 22.11 33.23
N ASP A 51 -5.91 22.07 31.90
CA ASP A 51 -4.73 22.43 31.07
C ASP A 51 -4.67 23.94 30.76
N ALA A 52 -5.61 24.74 31.28
CA ALA A 52 -5.61 26.19 31.13
C ALA A 52 -4.50 26.80 32.02
N VAL A 53 -3.42 27.26 31.40
CA VAL A 53 -2.45 28.10 32.11
C VAL A 53 -3.17 29.40 32.48
N LEU A 54 -3.30 29.67 33.79
CA LEU A 54 -3.86 30.93 34.30
C LEU A 54 -3.13 32.11 33.64
N GLY A 55 -3.86 32.89 32.84
CA GLY A 55 -3.34 34.07 32.13
C GLY A 55 -2.99 33.86 30.65
N ALA A 56 -3.21 32.67 30.07
CA ALA A 56 -3.08 32.47 28.63
C ALA A 56 -4.30 33.02 27.86
N GLU A 57 -4.08 33.91 26.89
CA GLU A 57 -5.10 34.31 25.93
C GLU A 57 -5.29 33.21 24.87
N TYR A 58 -6.42 32.51 24.92
CA TYR A 58 -6.83 31.59 23.86
C TYR A 58 -7.69 32.35 22.84
N ARG A 59 -7.18 32.51 21.61
CA ARG A 59 -8.00 33.00 20.49
C ARG A 59 -8.87 31.87 19.97
N PHE A 60 -10.16 31.93 20.30
CA PHE A 60 -11.17 31.14 19.60
C PHE A 60 -11.31 31.68 18.17
N LEU A 61 -11.01 30.86 17.17
CA LEU A 61 -11.28 31.20 15.77
C LEU A 61 -12.78 31.05 15.53
N ASN A 62 -13.54 32.15 15.66
CA ASN A 62 -14.95 32.18 15.28
C ASN A 62 -15.05 32.10 13.75
N ILE A 63 -15.15 30.88 13.21
CA ILE A 63 -15.48 30.68 11.79
C ILE A 63 -16.95 31.07 11.64
N THR A 64 -17.18 32.28 11.13
CA THR A 64 -18.52 32.78 10.85
C THR A 64 -18.85 32.40 9.41
N ALA A 65 -19.42 31.21 9.21
CA ALA A 65 -20.07 30.87 7.95
C ALA A 65 -21.50 31.43 7.99
N ALA A 66 -21.79 32.42 7.13
CA ALA A 66 -23.12 32.86 6.73
C ALA A 66 -24.24 32.86 7.81
N GLY A 67 -24.05 33.64 8.88
CA GLY A 67 -25.18 34.13 9.69
C GLY A 67 -25.92 33.14 10.59
N ALA A 68 -25.40 31.92 10.81
CA ALA A 68 -25.99 30.98 11.77
C ALA A 68 -25.13 30.84 13.03
N THR A 69 -25.63 31.33 14.17
CA THR A 69 -25.14 30.93 15.50
C THR A 69 -25.59 29.49 15.79
N TYR A 70 -24.68 28.52 15.65
CA TYR A 70 -24.96 27.15 16.07
C TYR A 70 -24.89 27.05 17.60
N ARG A 71 -26.06 26.92 18.24
CA ARG A 71 -26.14 26.33 19.58
C ARG A 71 -25.97 24.83 19.43
N VAL A 72 -25.01 24.25 20.14
CA VAL A 72 -24.76 22.80 20.18
C VAL A 72 -25.97 22.13 20.85
N ASN A 73 -26.96 21.76 20.06
CA ASN A 73 -28.02 20.86 20.47
C ASN A 73 -27.70 19.48 19.90
N ASN A 74 -27.61 18.50 20.80
CA ASN A 74 -27.48 17.08 20.48
C ASN A 74 -28.58 16.65 19.50
N LEU A 75 -28.25 16.59 18.21
CA LEU A 75 -29.07 15.94 17.20
C LEU A 75 -28.34 14.67 16.77
N GLN A 76 -28.89 13.53 17.18
CA GLN A 76 -28.56 12.22 16.61
C GLN A 76 -29.11 12.20 15.18
N ASP A 77 -28.28 12.58 14.21
CA ASP A 77 -28.57 12.32 12.80
C ASP A 77 -27.86 11.02 12.39
N THR A 78 -28.65 9.97 12.21
CA THR A 78 -28.20 8.60 11.91
C THR A 78 -27.86 8.38 10.43
N THR A 79 -27.77 9.44 9.61
CA THR A 79 -27.59 9.32 8.15
C THR A 79 -26.16 9.62 7.65
N LEU A 80 -25.22 10.01 8.52
CA LEU A 80 -23.81 10.25 8.18
C LEU A 80 -22.90 9.07 8.59
N PRO A 81 -21.76 8.84 7.89
CA PRO A 81 -20.86 7.75 8.23
C PRO A 81 -20.20 7.97 9.60
N ARG A 82 -20.72 7.25 10.59
CA ARG A 82 -20.13 6.81 11.87
C ARG A 82 -19.19 7.80 12.59
N THR A 83 -19.72 8.45 13.62
CA THR A 83 -18.95 8.91 14.79
C THR A 83 -19.54 8.27 16.05
N TYR A 84 -18.75 7.42 16.72
CA TYR A 84 -19.07 6.87 18.04
C TYR A 84 -18.86 7.97 19.09
N TYR A 85 -19.89 8.30 19.86
CA TYR A 85 -19.78 9.11 21.08
C TYR A 85 -19.78 8.17 22.29
N ASP A 86 -18.76 8.25 23.13
CA ASP A 86 -18.79 7.74 24.51
C ASP A 86 -19.45 8.81 25.39
N LEU A 87 -20.66 8.51 25.85
CA LEU A 87 -21.39 9.31 26.83
C LEU A 87 -21.12 8.75 28.23
N SER A 88 -19.91 8.95 28.74
CA SER A 88 -19.62 8.79 30.16
C SER A 88 -18.67 9.89 30.66
N GLY A 89 -19.27 10.94 31.22
CA GLY A 89 -18.57 12.06 31.86
C GLY A 89 -18.49 13.31 30.99
N GLY A 90 -19.30 14.31 31.35
CA GLY A 90 -19.51 15.51 30.55
C GLY A 90 -18.25 16.36 30.32
N VAL A 91 -17.86 16.48 29.05
CA VAL A 91 -17.19 17.66 28.47
C VAL A 91 -17.63 17.71 27.00
N SER A 92 -18.42 18.71 26.64
CA SER A 92 -18.83 18.95 25.25
C SER A 92 -17.66 19.53 24.46
N THR A 93 -17.05 18.74 23.58
CA THR A 93 -16.07 19.27 22.60
C THR A 93 -16.83 19.99 21.48
N PRO A 94 -16.47 21.24 21.11
CA PRO A 94 -17.04 21.88 19.93
C PRO A 94 -16.58 21.12 18.69
N THR A 95 -17.55 20.46 18.06
CA THR A 95 -17.37 19.74 16.82
C THR A 95 -17.37 20.74 15.67
N ILE A 96 -16.19 21.00 15.07
CA ILE A 96 -16.13 21.69 13.76
C ILE A 96 -16.67 20.70 12.73
N ALA A 97 -17.94 20.84 12.40
CA ALA A 97 -18.57 20.12 11.32
C ALA A 97 -18.30 20.91 10.03
N VAL A 98 -17.33 20.46 9.21
CA VAL A 98 -17.26 20.87 7.81
C VAL A 98 -18.51 20.29 7.16
N THR A 99 -19.51 21.15 6.98
CA THR A 99 -20.92 20.76 6.75
C THR A 99 -21.30 20.77 5.27
N SER A 100 -20.38 21.08 4.36
CA SER A 100 -20.65 20.98 2.93
C SER A 100 -19.46 20.46 2.13
N LEU A 101 -19.77 19.62 1.14
CA LEU A 101 -18.84 19.03 0.18
C LEU A 101 -18.29 20.08 -0.82
N GLU A 102 -18.79 21.32 -0.77
CA GLU A 102 -18.55 22.38 -1.77
C GLU A 102 -17.23 23.14 -1.55
N ASP A 103 -16.59 22.99 -0.38
CA ASP A 103 -15.30 23.63 -0.04
C ASP A 103 -14.09 22.68 -0.11
N LEU A 104 -14.22 21.52 -0.76
CA LEU A 104 -13.09 20.59 -0.91
C LEU A 104 -11.97 21.26 -1.74
N PRO A 105 -10.77 21.46 -1.18
CA PRO A 105 -9.71 22.17 -1.88
C PRO A 105 -9.25 21.36 -3.09
N SER A 106 -9.28 21.97 -4.28
CA SER A 106 -8.65 21.41 -5.48
C SER A 106 -7.14 21.64 -5.46
N PHE A 107 -6.40 20.85 -6.23
CA PHE A 107 -4.98 21.16 -6.48
C PHE A 107 -4.87 22.55 -7.11
N GLY A 108 -4.10 23.45 -6.50
CA GLY A 108 -3.79 24.74 -7.10
C GLY A 108 -2.96 24.60 -8.38
N VAL A 109 -1.95 23.74 -8.35
CA VAL A 109 -1.10 23.37 -9.50
C VAL A 109 -0.69 21.90 -9.35
N ALA A 110 -0.70 21.15 -10.46
CA ALA A 110 -0.16 19.80 -10.56
C ALA A 110 0.74 19.70 -11.80
N GLU A 111 2.04 19.54 -11.59
CA GLU A 111 3.04 19.49 -12.66
C GLU A 111 3.77 18.14 -12.63
N LEU A 112 3.96 17.55 -13.81
CA LEU A 112 4.83 16.39 -14.00
C LEU A 112 6.18 16.87 -14.51
N ILE A 113 7.21 16.69 -13.69
CA ILE A 113 8.58 17.07 -14.03
C ILE A 113 9.33 15.81 -14.45
N GLY A 114 10.01 15.87 -15.59
CA GLY A 114 10.84 14.79 -16.10
C GLY A 114 12.12 15.32 -16.74
N GLU A 115 13.17 14.50 -16.69
CA GLU A 115 14.45 14.81 -17.32
C GLU A 115 14.49 14.24 -18.74
N VAL A 116 14.98 15.04 -19.69
CA VAL A 116 15.14 14.65 -21.09
C VAL A 116 16.63 14.69 -21.43
N TYR A 117 17.18 13.56 -21.85
CA TYR A 117 18.54 13.47 -22.36
C TYR A 117 18.56 13.92 -23.81
N TYR A 118 19.27 15.02 -24.07
CA TYR A 118 19.52 15.51 -25.42
C TYR A 118 20.79 14.85 -25.97
N LEU A 119 20.67 14.26 -27.15
CA LEU A 119 21.76 13.60 -27.86
C LEU A 119 22.09 14.40 -29.12
N ASP A 120 23.32 14.25 -29.60
CA ASP A 120 23.72 14.83 -30.88
C ASP A 120 22.95 14.18 -32.05
N ASP A 121 23.00 14.81 -33.22
CA ASP A 121 22.25 14.32 -34.38
C ASP A 121 22.71 12.94 -34.87
N ALA A 122 23.98 12.59 -34.65
CA ALA A 122 24.54 11.31 -35.08
C ALA A 122 24.07 10.16 -34.17
N GLU A 123 24.16 10.33 -32.85
CA GLU A 123 23.67 9.39 -31.84
C GLU A 123 22.15 9.26 -31.89
N ARG A 124 21.43 10.38 -32.03
CA ARG A 124 19.97 10.36 -32.18
C ARG A 124 19.55 9.54 -33.39
N SER A 125 20.24 9.71 -34.52
CA SER A 125 19.97 8.94 -35.75
C SER A 125 20.27 7.45 -35.57
N ARG A 126 21.33 7.08 -34.84
CA ARG A 126 21.64 5.69 -34.49
C ARG A 126 20.55 5.07 -33.61
N ILE A 127 20.14 5.74 -32.53
CA ILE A 127 19.08 5.24 -31.64
C ILE A 127 17.75 5.07 -32.39
N ILE A 128 17.41 5.94 -33.33
CA ILE A 128 16.18 5.76 -34.12
C ILE A 128 16.30 4.58 -35.08
N GLY A 129 17.49 4.38 -35.65
CA GLY A 129 17.78 3.35 -36.64
C GLY A 129 17.96 1.94 -36.07
N ASP A 130 18.41 1.83 -34.81
CA ASP A 130 18.75 0.57 -34.16
C ASP A 130 17.55 -0.13 -33.50
N ARG A 131 17.67 -1.46 -33.36
CA ARG A 131 16.69 -2.30 -32.67
C ARG A 131 17.03 -2.32 -31.19
N HIS A 132 16.10 -1.86 -30.37
CA HIS A 132 16.25 -1.88 -28.92
C HIS A 132 15.48 -3.05 -28.34
N GLU A 133 16.16 -3.87 -27.54
CA GLU A 133 15.55 -4.87 -26.69
C GLU A 133 15.93 -4.54 -25.24
N LEU A 134 14.97 -4.04 -24.48
CA LEU A 134 15.20 -3.61 -23.11
C LEU A 134 14.52 -4.58 -22.17
N VAL A 135 15.25 -5.07 -21.18
CA VAL A 135 14.67 -5.77 -20.04
C VAL A 135 14.05 -4.73 -19.12
N ILE A 136 12.77 -4.90 -18.83
CA ILE A 136 12.00 -3.99 -18.01
C ILE A 136 11.46 -4.73 -16.80
N THR A 137 11.13 -3.94 -15.78
CA THR A 137 10.48 -4.42 -14.58
C THR A 137 9.07 -3.87 -14.52
N GLN A 138 8.13 -4.75 -14.22
CA GLN A 138 6.73 -4.45 -14.02
C GLN A 138 6.36 -4.82 -12.58
N VAL A 139 5.24 -4.28 -12.11
CA VAL A 139 4.70 -4.59 -10.79
C VAL A 139 3.30 -5.13 -10.98
N GLN A 140 3.09 -6.36 -10.52
CA GLN A 140 1.78 -6.97 -10.44
C GLN A 140 1.32 -6.99 -8.98
N ARG A 141 0.03 -6.75 -8.77
CA ARG A 141 -0.57 -6.72 -7.43
C ARG A 141 -1.70 -7.71 -7.34
N ARG A 142 -1.70 -8.48 -6.25
CA ARG A 142 -2.85 -9.24 -5.75
C ARG A 142 -3.28 -8.70 -4.40
N THR A 143 -4.56 -8.77 -4.12
CA THR A 143 -5.15 -8.29 -2.87
C THR A 143 -6.14 -9.31 -2.40
N TYR A 144 -6.06 -9.71 -1.15
CA TYR A 144 -6.94 -10.67 -0.53
C TYR A 144 -7.62 -10.00 0.66
N SER A 145 -8.93 -10.19 0.82
CA SER A 145 -9.69 -9.62 1.93
C SER A 145 -10.14 -10.75 2.85
N PHE A 146 -9.91 -10.57 4.15
CA PHE A 146 -10.27 -11.53 5.18
C PHE A 146 -11.18 -10.85 6.19
N LEU A 147 -12.36 -11.42 6.38
CA LEU A 147 -13.36 -10.96 7.32
C LEU A 147 -13.31 -11.77 8.62
N PRO A 148 -13.70 -11.21 9.77
CA PRO A 148 -13.88 -11.98 11.00
C PRO A 148 -15.02 -12.99 10.84
N GLU A 149 -14.92 -14.14 11.51
CA GLU A 149 -15.88 -15.25 11.38
C GLU A 149 -17.33 -14.88 11.69
N ASN A 150 -17.55 -13.89 12.57
CA ASN A 150 -18.89 -13.43 12.95
C ASN A 150 -19.63 -12.64 11.83
N TYR A 151 -18.99 -12.46 10.66
CA TYR A 151 -19.50 -11.68 9.53
C TYR A 151 -19.60 -12.48 8.22
N ALA A 152 -19.45 -13.82 8.25
CA ALA A 152 -19.53 -14.69 7.07
C ALA A 152 -20.88 -14.60 6.32
N ASP A 153 -21.97 -14.19 7.00
CA ASP A 153 -23.31 -14.08 6.40
C ASP A 153 -23.57 -12.76 5.63
N LEU A 154 -22.60 -11.83 5.58
CA LEU A 154 -22.70 -10.53 4.88
C LEU A 154 -22.03 -10.51 3.50
N GLU A 155 -21.76 -11.69 2.92
CA GLU A 155 -21.08 -11.92 1.62
C GLU A 155 -21.73 -11.22 0.40
N ALA A 156 -22.92 -10.62 0.52
CA ALA A 156 -23.70 -10.13 -0.63
C ALA A 156 -23.32 -8.73 -1.17
N GLY A 157 -22.32 -8.03 -0.62
CA GLY A 157 -22.06 -6.62 -0.95
C GLY A 157 -20.61 -6.17 -1.19
N TYR A 158 -19.62 -7.04 -0.96
CA TYR A 158 -18.21 -6.74 -1.27
C TYR A 158 -17.79 -7.45 -2.55
N ASP A 159 -17.18 -6.72 -3.47
CA ASP A 159 -16.78 -7.15 -4.81
C ASP A 159 -16.01 -8.50 -4.78
N GLN A 160 -16.64 -9.55 -5.32
CA GLN A 160 -16.29 -10.98 -5.24
C GLN A 160 -15.10 -11.38 -6.14
N LEU A 161 -14.00 -10.62 -6.12
CA LEU A 161 -12.87 -10.83 -7.06
C LEU A 161 -11.57 -11.33 -6.41
N SER A 162 -11.62 -11.94 -5.23
CA SER A 162 -10.42 -12.61 -4.68
C SER A 162 -10.82 -13.82 -3.85
N PRO A 163 -10.49 -15.05 -4.29
CA PRO A 163 -10.74 -16.23 -3.48
C PRO A 163 -9.74 -16.20 -2.31
N SER A 164 -10.21 -15.93 -1.10
CA SER A 164 -9.40 -16.12 0.10
C SER A 164 -10.14 -16.97 1.10
N PHE A 165 -9.51 -18.09 1.49
CA PHE A 165 -9.97 -18.95 2.57
C PHE A 165 -9.02 -18.78 3.76
N SER A 166 -9.53 -18.26 4.88
CA SER A 166 -8.86 -18.44 6.17
C SER A 166 -9.18 -19.82 6.70
N THR A 167 -8.17 -20.59 7.09
CA THR A 167 -8.38 -21.86 7.80
C THR A 167 -8.05 -21.65 9.27
N GLN A 168 -8.99 -22.00 10.15
CA GLN A 168 -8.69 -22.17 11.56
C GLN A 168 -8.11 -23.56 11.80
N GLN A 169 -6.95 -23.62 12.43
CA GLN A 169 -6.43 -24.86 12.97
C GLN A 169 -6.96 -25.10 14.40
N PRO A 170 -6.90 -26.34 14.93
CA PRO A 170 -7.47 -26.73 16.23
C PRO A 170 -6.94 -25.98 17.48
N GLN A 171 -6.13 -24.94 17.32
CA GLN A 171 -5.53 -24.13 18.38
C GLN A 171 -5.89 -22.63 18.30
N GLY A 172 -6.98 -22.26 17.60
CA GLY A 172 -7.39 -20.85 17.44
C GLY A 172 -6.44 -20.01 16.59
N GLN A 173 -5.56 -20.67 15.82
CA GLN A 173 -4.59 -20.02 14.96
C GLN A 173 -5.20 -19.74 13.59
N VAL A 174 -5.25 -18.45 13.22
CA VAL A 174 -5.75 -18.01 11.92
C VAL A 174 -4.63 -18.05 10.88
N ILE A 175 -4.88 -18.77 9.79
CA ILE A 175 -3.96 -18.84 8.64
C ILE A 175 -4.63 -18.18 7.44
N ALA A 176 -4.03 -17.10 6.93
CA ALA A 176 -4.43 -16.49 5.69
C ALA A 176 -3.72 -17.19 4.53
N ASN A 177 -4.47 -17.86 3.66
CA ASN A 177 -3.94 -18.48 2.45
C ASN A 177 -4.16 -17.53 1.26
N CYS A 178 -3.07 -17.13 0.62
CA CYS A 178 -3.09 -16.25 -0.55
C CYS A 178 -2.43 -16.97 -1.72
N ASP A 179 -3.17 -17.23 -2.79
CA ASP A 179 -2.59 -17.85 -3.98
C ASP A 179 -1.65 -16.87 -4.72
N LEU A 180 -0.67 -17.40 -5.46
CA LEU A 180 0.32 -16.59 -6.17
C LEU A 180 0.23 -16.87 -7.67
N ASP A 181 -0.76 -16.26 -8.32
CA ASP A 181 -1.08 -16.38 -9.75
C ASP A 181 -0.48 -15.22 -10.56
N PHE A 182 0.81 -14.96 -10.35
CA PHE A 182 1.52 -13.91 -11.09
C PHE A 182 1.96 -14.37 -12.47
N ASN A 183 1.97 -13.43 -13.40
CA ASN A 183 2.48 -13.64 -14.74
C ASN A 183 3.96 -13.25 -14.83
N HIS A 184 4.65 -13.90 -15.77
CA HIS A 184 6.07 -13.71 -16.06
C HIS A 184 7.00 -14.08 -14.88
N PRO A 185 8.32 -14.15 -15.13
CA PRO A 185 9.30 -14.38 -14.06
C PRO A 185 9.28 -13.30 -12.99
N VAL A 186 9.04 -13.69 -11.74
CA VAL A 186 9.04 -12.82 -10.56
C VAL A 186 10.36 -12.92 -9.84
N THR A 187 10.97 -11.77 -9.55
CA THR A 187 12.28 -11.69 -8.89
C THR A 187 12.15 -11.58 -7.38
N HIS A 188 11.16 -10.81 -6.91
CA HIS A 188 10.94 -10.54 -5.48
C HIS A 188 9.46 -10.31 -5.21
N LEU A 189 9.03 -10.69 -4.01
CA LEU A 189 7.70 -10.43 -3.48
C LEU A 189 7.79 -9.45 -2.31
N TYR A 190 6.88 -8.49 -2.31
CA TYR A 190 6.59 -7.67 -1.14
C TYR A 190 5.16 -7.94 -0.72
N TRP A 191 4.91 -8.02 0.58
CA TRP A 191 3.55 -8.05 1.07
C TRP A 191 3.37 -7.24 2.33
N THR A 192 2.13 -6.80 2.51
CA THR A 192 1.67 -6.05 3.66
C THR A 192 0.34 -6.62 4.11
N VAL A 193 0.10 -6.54 5.41
CA VAL A 193 -1.21 -6.84 5.99
C VAL A 193 -1.69 -5.57 6.65
N GLN A 194 -2.84 -5.08 6.22
CA GLN A 194 -3.46 -3.88 6.76
C GLN A 194 -4.83 -4.22 7.32
N ARG A 195 -5.11 -3.77 8.54
CA ARG A 195 -6.47 -3.87 9.09
C ARG A 195 -7.40 -2.93 8.34
N ASN A 196 -8.61 -3.39 8.03
CA ASN A 196 -9.61 -2.56 7.35
C ASN A 196 -9.90 -1.29 8.17
N LYS A 197 -9.91 -1.44 9.51
CA LYS A 197 -10.12 -0.31 10.42
C LYS A 197 -9.05 0.78 10.32
N CYS A 198 -7.79 0.43 10.07
CA CYS A 198 -6.73 1.42 9.84
C CYS A 198 -7.02 2.21 8.55
N ALA A 199 -7.35 1.51 7.46
CA ALA A 199 -7.68 2.14 6.18
C ALA A 199 -8.93 3.05 6.27
N GLU A 200 -10.00 2.61 6.95
CA GLU A 200 -11.20 3.41 7.19
C GLU A 200 -10.94 4.69 7.98
N ARG A 201 -9.93 4.68 8.85
CA ARG A 201 -9.54 5.82 9.69
C ARG A 201 -8.52 6.74 9.01
N GLY A 202 -8.18 6.50 7.75
CA GLY A 202 -7.19 7.27 7.01
C GLY A 202 -5.73 6.93 7.39
N GLU A 203 -5.50 5.86 8.15
CA GLU A 203 -4.18 5.39 8.57
C GLU A 203 -3.57 4.48 7.49
N HIS A 204 -3.43 5.01 6.26
CA HIS A 204 -3.09 4.23 5.06
C HIS A 204 -1.70 3.57 5.08
N ASP A 205 -0.79 4.04 5.93
CA ASP A 205 0.56 3.52 6.15
C ASP A 205 0.70 2.72 7.45
N ASN A 206 -0.38 2.57 8.23
CA ASN A 206 -0.39 1.76 9.43
C ASN A 206 -0.69 0.29 9.10
N TYR A 207 0.37 -0.52 9.06
CA TYR A 207 0.31 -1.97 8.86
C TYR A 207 0.43 -2.77 10.17
N SER A 208 0.14 -2.14 11.32
CA SER A 208 0.23 -2.79 12.62
C SER A 208 -1.10 -3.38 13.06
N THR A 209 -1.08 -4.17 14.14
CA THR A 209 -2.28 -4.73 14.76
C THR A 209 -3.19 -3.70 15.41
N ALA A 210 -2.73 -2.47 15.67
CA ALA A 210 -3.51 -1.46 16.39
C ALA A 210 -3.66 -0.18 15.57
N THR A 211 -4.86 0.39 15.58
CA THR A 211 -5.09 1.75 15.07
C THR A 211 -4.37 2.78 15.94
N ASP A 212 -4.17 4.00 15.45
CA ASP A 212 -3.63 5.12 16.22
C ASP A 212 -4.45 5.37 17.49
N TYR A 213 -5.78 5.27 17.37
CA TYR A 213 -6.68 5.40 18.52
C TYR A 213 -6.40 4.34 19.58
N GLU A 214 -6.35 3.06 19.18
CA GLU A 214 -6.09 1.95 20.10
C GLU A 214 -4.73 2.07 20.78
N TYR A 215 -3.71 2.48 20.02
CA TYR A 215 -2.37 2.69 20.57
C TYR A 215 -2.32 3.85 21.57
N TYR A 216 -2.72 5.06 21.16
CA TYR A 216 -2.55 6.26 21.98
C TYR A 216 -3.61 6.42 23.08
N ARG A 217 -4.83 5.90 22.90
CA ARG A 217 -5.92 6.07 23.87
C ARG A 217 -6.12 4.88 24.78
N LEU A 218 -5.90 3.67 24.28
CA LEU A 218 -6.14 2.44 25.03
C LEU A 218 -4.85 1.74 25.46
N GLY A 219 -3.68 2.21 24.99
CA GLY A 219 -2.40 1.59 25.32
C GLY A 219 -2.21 0.22 24.68
N LEU A 220 -2.98 -0.12 23.64
CA LEU A 220 -2.85 -1.39 22.93
C LEU A 220 -1.59 -1.39 22.06
N PRO A 221 -0.76 -2.44 22.09
CA PRO A 221 0.52 -2.43 21.40
C PRO A 221 0.34 -2.52 19.87
N ARG A 222 1.22 -1.81 19.14
CA ARG A 222 1.42 -2.01 17.69
C ARG A 222 2.33 -3.20 17.46
N LEU A 223 1.72 -4.37 17.24
CA LEU A 223 2.43 -5.61 16.96
C LEU A 223 2.48 -5.85 15.43
N PRO A 224 3.45 -6.62 14.95
CA PRO A 224 3.45 -7.09 13.57
C PRO A 224 2.26 -8.05 13.35
N PRO A 225 1.46 -7.87 12.29
CA PRO A 225 0.27 -8.68 12.04
C PRO A 225 0.59 -10.13 11.63
N VAL A 226 1.78 -10.42 11.09
CA VAL A 226 2.20 -11.77 10.70
C VAL A 226 3.22 -12.32 11.68
N LYS A 227 2.87 -13.44 12.33
CA LYS A 227 3.74 -14.16 13.27
C LYS A 227 4.73 -15.07 12.54
N LYS A 228 4.24 -15.84 11.57
CA LYS A 228 5.04 -16.71 10.69
C LYS A 228 4.50 -16.68 9.27
N ALA A 229 5.33 -17.01 8.29
CA ALA A 229 4.92 -17.19 6.91
C ALA A 229 5.63 -18.37 6.24
N MET A 230 4.97 -18.99 5.27
CA MET A 230 5.47 -20.09 4.46
C MET A 230 5.13 -19.77 3.01
N LEU A 231 6.14 -19.89 2.15
CA LEU A 231 5.95 -19.86 0.72
C LEU A 231 5.86 -21.29 0.22
N GLN A 232 4.86 -21.58 -0.60
CA GLN A 232 4.76 -22.81 -1.36
C GLN A 232 4.86 -22.48 -2.85
N VAL A 233 5.71 -23.20 -3.57
CA VAL A 233 5.84 -23.11 -5.02
C VAL A 233 5.66 -24.50 -5.58
N ASN A 234 4.76 -24.64 -6.56
CA ASN A 234 4.42 -25.94 -7.13
C ASN A 234 3.91 -26.95 -6.09
N ALA A 235 3.08 -26.50 -5.13
CA ALA A 235 2.61 -27.26 -3.97
C ALA A 235 3.72 -27.86 -3.07
N ILE A 236 4.97 -27.39 -3.20
CA ILE A 236 6.10 -27.79 -2.35
C ILE A 236 6.44 -26.63 -1.42
N ASP A 237 6.64 -26.95 -0.14
CA ASP A 237 7.11 -25.99 0.85
C ASP A 237 8.52 -25.50 0.50
N TRP A 238 8.67 -24.19 0.40
CA TRP A 238 9.94 -23.54 0.07
C TRP A 238 10.94 -23.60 1.25
N PHE A 239 10.42 -23.70 2.47
CA PHE A 239 11.21 -23.82 3.69
C PHE A 239 10.85 -25.11 4.42
N GLU A 240 11.80 -25.68 5.15
CA GLU A 240 11.52 -26.87 5.99
C GLU A 240 10.45 -26.58 7.06
N GLN A 241 10.42 -25.34 7.56
CA GLN A 241 9.44 -24.87 8.54
C GLN A 241 9.03 -23.42 8.24
N ALA A 242 7.80 -23.07 8.63
CA ALA A 242 7.30 -21.71 8.50
C ALA A 242 8.19 -20.73 9.27
N GLN A 243 8.69 -19.71 8.57
CA GLN A 243 9.66 -18.76 9.09
C GLN A 243 8.95 -17.62 9.84
N HIS A 244 9.60 -17.08 10.86
CA HIS A 244 9.06 -15.95 11.63
C HIS A 244 8.89 -14.70 10.76
N GLY A 245 7.88 -13.87 11.04
CA GLY A 245 7.66 -12.62 10.28
C GLY A 245 8.90 -11.71 10.22
N ASN A 246 9.69 -11.67 11.30
CA ASN A 246 10.96 -10.95 11.38
C ASN A 246 12.01 -11.41 10.36
N PHE A 247 11.99 -12.68 9.96
CA PHE A 247 12.89 -13.18 8.91
C PHE A 247 12.66 -12.44 7.59
N PHE A 248 11.39 -12.24 7.22
CA PHE A 248 11.00 -11.55 5.98
C PHE A 248 11.10 -10.02 6.09
N GLN A 249 11.03 -9.45 7.29
CA GLN A 249 11.24 -8.00 7.48
C GLN A 249 12.73 -7.63 7.54
N PHE A 250 13.54 -8.42 8.24
CA PHE A 250 14.93 -8.06 8.56
C PHE A 250 15.93 -8.94 7.86
N SER A 251 15.91 -10.26 8.09
CA SER A 251 16.97 -11.16 7.60
C SER A 251 17.07 -11.15 6.08
N GLN A 252 15.92 -11.27 5.39
CA GLN A 252 15.86 -11.21 3.92
C GLN A 252 16.38 -9.87 3.37
N ASN A 253 16.02 -8.75 3.99
CA ASN A 253 16.46 -7.44 3.55
C ASN A 253 17.94 -7.19 3.90
N TRP A 254 18.43 -7.64 5.05
CA TRP A 254 19.84 -7.52 5.43
C TRP A 254 20.76 -8.33 4.51
N GLN A 255 20.30 -9.49 4.03
CA GLN A 255 21.09 -10.36 3.14
C GLN A 255 21.12 -9.88 1.69
N HIS A 256 20.05 -9.27 1.20
CA HIS A 256 19.82 -9.09 -0.24
C HIS A 256 19.45 -7.66 -0.66
N SER A 257 19.04 -6.80 0.27
CA SER A 257 18.61 -5.42 0.00
C SER A 257 19.62 -4.42 0.55
N ASP A 258 19.74 -3.26 -0.10
CA ASP A 258 20.51 -2.12 0.41
C ASP A 258 19.82 -1.40 1.58
N ILE A 259 18.52 -1.66 1.76
CA ILE A 259 17.67 -0.95 2.72
C ILE A 259 16.88 -1.98 3.52
N ILE A 260 16.89 -1.78 4.83
CA ILE A 260 16.09 -2.54 5.79
C ILE A 260 14.94 -1.64 6.24
N PRO A 261 13.68 -2.04 6.06
CA PRO A 261 12.52 -1.29 6.55
C PRO A 261 12.59 -1.05 8.06
N ASP A 262 12.01 0.07 8.51
CA ASP A 262 11.81 0.28 9.95
C ASP A 262 10.96 -0.86 10.53
N ARG A 263 11.30 -1.29 11.74
CA ARG A 263 10.59 -2.35 12.48
C ARG A 263 9.09 -2.06 12.62
N ASN A 264 8.69 -0.80 12.64
CA ASN A 264 7.30 -0.40 12.83
C ASN A 264 6.48 -0.33 11.53
N ASN A 265 7.11 -0.49 10.36
CA ASN A 265 6.42 -0.40 9.08
C ASN A 265 5.76 -1.72 8.68
N HIS A 266 6.18 -2.85 9.24
CA HIS A 266 5.62 -4.18 9.00
C HIS A 266 5.46 -4.55 7.51
N ILE A 267 6.43 -4.13 6.69
CA ILE A 267 6.55 -4.51 5.29
C ILE A 267 7.43 -5.76 5.21
N TYR A 268 6.92 -6.80 4.58
CA TYR A 268 7.59 -8.09 4.46
C TYR A 268 8.12 -8.28 3.04
N THR A 269 9.32 -8.85 2.92
CA THR A 269 9.98 -9.10 1.64
C THR A 269 10.45 -10.55 1.55
N HIS A 270 10.29 -11.15 0.39
CA HIS A 270 10.99 -12.39 0.05
C HIS A 270 11.69 -12.26 -1.29
N ASN A 271 12.97 -12.63 -1.29
CA ASN A 271 13.84 -12.45 -2.43
C ASN A 271 14.18 -13.78 -3.11
N PHE A 272 13.82 -13.92 -4.40
CA PHE A 272 14.26 -15.06 -5.22
C PHE A 272 15.57 -14.79 -5.94
N SER A 273 15.93 -13.51 -6.11
CA SER A 273 17.25 -13.13 -6.61
C SER A 273 18.26 -12.98 -5.49
N ILE A 274 19.52 -13.25 -5.81
CA ILE A 274 20.65 -13.09 -4.90
C ILE A 274 20.95 -11.60 -4.66
N GLU A 275 20.76 -10.75 -5.67
CA GLU A 275 21.06 -9.31 -5.62
C GLU A 275 19.90 -8.44 -6.17
N PRO A 276 18.74 -8.38 -5.47
CA PRO A 276 17.61 -7.52 -5.84
C PRO A 276 18.02 -6.09 -6.11
N ALA A 277 18.90 -5.57 -5.25
CA ALA A 277 19.24 -4.16 -5.24
C ALA A 277 20.04 -3.73 -6.48
N ARG A 278 20.78 -4.65 -7.11
CA ARG A 278 21.52 -4.39 -8.36
C ARG A 278 20.61 -4.29 -9.60
N GLU A 279 19.34 -4.67 -9.49
CA GLU A 279 18.33 -4.30 -10.47
C GLU A 279 18.18 -2.77 -10.59
N LYS A 280 18.63 -1.99 -9.60
CA LYS A 280 18.72 -0.52 -9.66
C LYS A 280 19.91 -0.03 -10.48
N SER A 281 20.96 -0.84 -10.68
CA SER A 281 22.15 -0.47 -11.45
C SER A 281 22.12 -0.97 -12.90
N GLY A 282 20.97 -1.51 -13.36
CA GLY A 282 20.80 -2.02 -14.72
C GLY A 282 21.43 -3.39 -14.97
N HIS A 283 21.88 -4.07 -13.92
CA HIS A 283 22.37 -5.45 -14.00
C HIS A 283 21.21 -6.43 -13.82
N ASN A 284 21.26 -7.55 -14.52
CA ASN A 284 20.23 -8.58 -14.47
C ASN A 284 20.16 -9.21 -13.06
N SER A 285 18.94 -9.43 -12.57
CA SER A 285 18.69 -10.20 -11.35
C SER A 285 19.11 -11.68 -11.55
N HIS A 286 19.96 -12.21 -10.67
CA HIS A 286 20.50 -13.57 -10.73
C HIS A 286 19.56 -14.66 -10.17
N GLY A 287 18.25 -14.52 -10.34
CA GLY A 287 17.27 -15.50 -9.85
C GLY A 287 15.84 -14.99 -9.97
N PHE A 288 14.93 -15.90 -10.33
CA PHE A 288 13.50 -15.64 -10.46
C PHE A 288 12.70 -16.93 -10.33
N VAL A 289 11.42 -16.80 -9.97
CA VAL A 289 10.44 -17.89 -10.01
C VAL A 289 9.37 -17.53 -11.05
N ASN A 290 9.04 -18.48 -11.93
CA ASN A 290 8.03 -18.26 -12.95
C ASN A 290 6.67 -18.80 -12.49
N PHE A 291 5.88 -17.96 -11.82
CA PHE A 291 4.56 -18.35 -11.30
C PHE A 291 3.58 -18.75 -12.40
N SER A 292 3.70 -18.22 -13.62
CA SER A 292 2.83 -18.59 -14.74
C SER A 292 3.00 -20.05 -15.19
N ARG A 293 4.03 -20.75 -14.71
CA ARG A 293 4.31 -22.16 -15.00
C ARG A 293 4.11 -23.07 -13.78
N MET A 294 3.90 -22.51 -12.60
CA MET A 294 3.84 -23.26 -11.35
C MET A 294 2.40 -23.35 -10.88
N GLU A 295 1.92 -24.57 -10.66
CA GLU A 295 0.56 -24.79 -10.16
C GLU A 295 0.54 -24.84 -8.63
N GLY A 296 -0.51 -24.30 -8.00
CA GLY A 296 -0.65 -24.37 -6.54
C GLY A 296 0.45 -23.62 -5.77
N SER A 297 0.93 -22.50 -6.30
CA SER A 297 1.83 -21.60 -5.57
C SER A 297 1.02 -20.73 -4.61
N ARG A 298 1.43 -20.65 -3.34
CA ARG A 298 0.71 -19.87 -2.32
C ARG A 298 1.63 -19.28 -1.27
N LEU A 299 1.20 -18.16 -0.70
CA LEU A 299 1.76 -17.56 0.51
C LEU A 299 0.80 -17.81 1.67
N GLN A 300 1.27 -18.56 2.66
CA GLN A 300 0.52 -18.85 3.89
C GLN A 300 1.03 -17.96 5.01
N LEU A 301 0.13 -17.22 5.66
CA LEU A 301 0.47 -16.29 6.72
C LEU A 301 -0.23 -16.72 8.01
N TRP A 302 0.55 -17.05 9.03
CA TRP A 302 0.05 -17.27 10.38
C TRP A 302 -0.07 -15.92 11.07
N MET A 303 -1.31 -15.53 11.32
CA MET A 303 -1.64 -14.22 11.83
C MET A 303 -1.32 -14.11 13.33
N GLN A 304 -0.92 -12.91 13.74
CA GLN A 304 -0.75 -12.56 15.15
C GLN A 304 -2.14 -12.41 15.78
N ASP A 305 -2.34 -13.00 16.96
CA ASP A 305 -3.48 -12.65 17.80
C ASP A 305 -3.17 -11.39 18.60
N TYR A 306 -4.16 -10.51 18.73
CA TYR A 306 -4.03 -9.20 19.35
C TYR A 306 -5.36 -8.71 19.89
N ASP A 307 -5.32 -7.88 20.92
CA ASP A 307 -6.52 -7.25 21.45
C ASP A 307 -6.92 -6.05 20.58
N SER A 308 -8.22 -5.94 20.30
CA SER A 308 -8.80 -4.82 19.59
C SER A 308 -10.23 -4.58 20.06
N ILE A 309 -10.62 -3.32 20.12
CA ILE A 309 -12.02 -2.93 20.37
C ILE A 309 -12.87 -2.90 19.09
N TYR A 310 -12.22 -3.06 17.93
CA TYR A 310 -12.86 -3.10 16.62
C TYR A 310 -12.82 -4.50 16.05
N ASP A 311 -13.45 -4.69 14.88
CA ASP A 311 -13.29 -5.92 14.14
C ASP A 311 -11.82 -6.14 13.73
N LYS A 312 -11.48 -7.42 13.59
CA LYS A 312 -10.15 -7.88 13.16
C LYS A 312 -10.09 -8.14 11.65
N ALA A 313 -10.94 -7.49 10.84
CA ALA A 313 -10.87 -7.64 9.39
C ALA A 313 -9.56 -7.05 8.85
N TYR A 314 -8.99 -7.70 7.84
CA TYR A 314 -7.74 -7.25 7.22
C TYR A 314 -7.68 -7.56 5.73
N GLN A 315 -6.83 -6.80 5.05
CA GLN A 315 -6.43 -7.03 3.68
C GLN A 315 -4.95 -7.40 3.61
N VAL A 316 -4.64 -8.37 2.76
CA VAL A 316 -3.27 -8.75 2.40
C VAL A 316 -3.01 -8.24 1.00
N HIS A 317 -2.07 -7.30 0.85
CA HIS A 317 -1.61 -6.85 -0.46
C HIS A 317 -0.27 -7.51 -0.77
N ILE A 318 -0.20 -8.21 -1.90
CA ILE A 318 1.01 -8.86 -2.39
C ILE A 318 1.41 -8.18 -3.70
N TYR A 319 2.65 -7.71 -3.75
CA TYR A 319 3.26 -7.07 -4.90
C TYR A 319 4.38 -7.96 -5.41
N ALA A 320 4.30 -8.35 -6.68
CA ALA A 320 5.33 -9.09 -7.37
C ALA A 320 6.04 -8.17 -8.35
N VAL A 321 7.37 -8.14 -8.27
CA VAL A 321 8.22 -7.48 -9.27
C VAL A 321 8.57 -8.50 -10.33
N ASN A 322 8.06 -8.32 -11.54
CA ASN A 322 8.26 -9.24 -12.64
C ASN A 322 9.11 -8.65 -13.77
N LEU A 323 9.82 -9.53 -14.48
CA LEU A 323 10.65 -9.20 -15.62
C LEU A 323 9.86 -9.38 -16.92
N ASN A 324 9.98 -8.39 -17.80
CA ASN A 324 9.49 -8.47 -19.16
C ASN A 324 10.51 -7.85 -20.11
N VAL A 325 10.29 -8.01 -21.41
CA VAL A 325 11.13 -7.42 -22.46
C VAL A 325 10.25 -6.50 -23.30
N ILE A 326 10.71 -5.27 -23.51
CA ILE A 326 10.13 -4.37 -24.50
C ILE A 326 11.04 -4.34 -25.72
N ARG A 327 10.45 -4.50 -26.91
CA ARG A 327 11.13 -4.35 -28.19
C ARG A 327 10.70 -3.06 -28.85
N ILE A 328 11.67 -2.29 -29.32
CA ILE A 328 11.45 -1.03 -30.05
C ILE A 328 12.19 -1.10 -31.38
N TRP A 329 11.45 -0.93 -32.47
CA TRP A 329 11.99 -0.96 -33.83
C TRP A 329 11.14 -0.11 -34.76
N LYS A 330 11.78 0.75 -35.57
CA LYS A 330 11.13 1.55 -36.63
C LYS A 330 9.87 2.30 -36.17
N GLY A 331 9.89 2.92 -35.00
CA GLY A 331 8.74 3.70 -34.49
C GLY A 331 7.69 2.88 -33.73
N LEU A 332 7.79 1.55 -33.73
CA LEU A 332 6.90 0.65 -33.00
C LEU A 332 7.59 0.15 -31.73
N GLY A 333 6.88 0.22 -30.61
CA GLY A 333 7.31 -0.38 -29.35
C GLY A 333 6.26 -1.33 -28.80
N GLY A 334 6.64 -2.51 -28.32
CA GLY A 334 5.71 -3.48 -27.75
C GLY A 334 6.36 -4.38 -26.72
N LEU A 335 5.57 -4.83 -25.75
CA LEU A 335 5.96 -5.90 -24.85
C LEU A 335 6.05 -7.20 -25.63
N VAL A 336 7.10 -7.99 -25.36
CA VAL A 336 7.30 -9.29 -25.98
C VAL A 336 6.33 -10.32 -25.42
N PHE A 337 6.09 -10.27 -24.11
CA PHE A 337 5.16 -11.14 -23.42
C PHE A 337 3.99 -10.28 -22.92
N MET A 338 2.76 -10.69 -23.26
CA MET A 338 1.54 -10.08 -22.73
C MET A 338 1.02 -10.94 -21.58
N ASP A 339 0.34 -10.27 -20.66
CA ASP A 339 -0.31 -10.85 -19.47
C ASP A 339 -1.58 -11.66 -19.82
#